data_AF-A0A1H4F888-F1
#
_entry.id   AF-A0A1H4F888-F1
#
_cell.length_a   1.000
_cell.length_b   1.000
_cell.length_c   1.000
_cell.angle_alpha   90.00
_cell.angle_beta   90.00
_cell.angle_gamma   90.00
#
_symmetry.space_group_name_H-M   'P 1'
#
loop_
_entity.id
_entity.type
_entity.pdbx_description
1 polymer ?
#
loop_
_entity_poly.entity_id
_entity_poly.type
_entity_poly.pdbx_seq_one_letter_code
_entity_poly.pdbx_strand_id
1 'polypeptide(L)'
;KVNALIQRYESILLLAEEEYTEHPPGKEYMDGYNLQKRLRAYQDSHLYFLSHPEVDPTNNISERELRKFKRKQKQAVVLRSNTGGQHICDALTIIETARTQNKNVYDTVENAFAK
;
A
#
# COMPACT_ATOMS: atom_id res chain seq x y z
N LYS A 1 23.28 -8.10 9.69
CA LYS A 1 22.11 -7.36 10.19
C LYS A 1 20.83 -7.78 9.47
N VAL A 2 20.76 -7.70 8.14
CA VAL A 2 19.60 -8.16 7.35
C VAL A 2 19.26 -9.63 7.58
N ASN A 3 20.23 -10.54 7.50
CA ASN A 3 19.98 -11.97 7.73
C ASN A 3 19.39 -12.29 9.11
N ALA A 4 19.77 -11.55 10.15
CA ALA A 4 19.20 -11.73 11.49
C ALA A 4 17.73 -11.29 11.56
N LEU A 5 17.33 -10.28 10.77
CA LEU A 5 15.93 -9.85 10.67
C LEU A 5 15.09 -10.87 9.90
N ILE A 6 15.64 -11.45 8.82
CA ILE A 6 14.99 -12.52 8.05
C ILE A 6 14.78 -13.76 8.94
N GLN A 7 15.83 -14.21 9.64
CA GLN A 7 15.73 -15.33 10.57
C GLN A 7 14.70 -15.08 11.68
N ARG A 8 14.66 -13.85 12.22
CA ARG A 8 13.64 -13.49 13.19
C ARG A 8 12.23 -13.55 12.60
N TYR A 9 12.03 -13.04 11.39
CA TYR A 9 10.75 -13.11 10.69
C TYR A 9 10.30 -14.58 10.50
N GLU A 10 11.20 -15.44 10.05
CA GLU A 10 10.92 -16.87 9.86
C GLU A 10 10.58 -17.57 11.18
N SER A 11 11.32 -17.28 12.25
CA SER A 11 11.06 -17.85 13.58
C SER A 11 9.66 -17.51 14.11
N ILE A 12 9.19 -16.29 13.87
CA ILE A 12 7.84 -15.86 14.27
C ILE A 12 6.77 -16.58 13.45
N LEU A 13 6.98 -16.75 12.14
CA LEU A 13 6.02 -17.45 11.29
C LEU A 13 5.97 -18.96 11.59
N LEU A 14 7.09 -19.57 11.95
CA LEU A 14 7.16 -20.96 12.41
C LEU A 14 6.41 -21.14 13.73
N LEU A 15 6.65 -20.28 14.71
CA LEU A 15 5.93 -20.31 15.99
C LEU A 15 4.41 -20.20 15.78
N ALA A 16 3.98 -19.26 14.93
CA ALA A 16 2.56 -19.12 14.61
C ALA A 16 2.00 -20.35 13.87
N GLU A 17 2.81 -21.02 13.03
CA GLU A 17 2.40 -22.25 12.33
C GLU A 17 2.20 -23.42 13.30
N GLU A 18 3.11 -23.57 14.25
CA GLU A 18 3.04 -24.56 15.34
C GLU A 18 1.79 -24.33 16.20
N GLU A 19 1.56 -23.09 16.65
CA GLU A 19 0.39 -22.71 17.44
C GLU A 19 -0.93 -23.02 16.72
N TYR A 20 -1.04 -22.68 15.44
CA TYR A 20 -2.26 -22.95 14.65
C TYR A 20 -2.42 -24.42 14.27
N THR A 21 -1.35 -25.22 14.29
CA THR A 21 -1.42 -26.66 14.08
C THR A 21 -1.96 -27.36 15.33
N GLU A 22 -1.49 -26.96 16.51
CA GLU A 22 -1.99 -27.48 17.78
C GLU A 22 -3.40 -26.98 18.11
N HIS A 23 -3.67 -25.70 17.85
CA HIS A 23 -4.91 -25.01 18.17
C HIS A 23 -5.53 -24.41 16.90
N PRO A 24 -6.23 -25.23 16.09
CA PRO A 24 -6.82 -24.75 14.86
C PRO A 24 -7.84 -23.64 15.13
N PRO A 25 -7.82 -22.54 14.35
CA PRO A 25 -8.75 -21.44 14.54
C PRO A 25 -10.19 -21.89 14.26
N GLY A 26 -11.12 -21.40 15.09
CA GLY A 26 -12.54 -21.50 14.77
C GLY A 26 -12.87 -20.72 13.50
N LYS A 27 -13.97 -21.09 12.83
CA LYS A 27 -14.42 -20.47 11.56
C LYS A 27 -14.52 -18.94 11.61
N GLU A 28 -14.82 -18.37 12.79
CA GLU A 28 -14.99 -16.94 13.02
C GLU A 28 -13.66 -16.20 13.29
N TYR A 29 -12.57 -16.92 13.54
CA TYR A 29 -11.25 -16.37 13.93
C TYR A 29 -10.15 -16.71 12.92
N MET A 30 -10.52 -16.95 11.66
CA MET A 30 -9.60 -17.33 10.58
C MET A 30 -8.64 -16.21 10.15
N ASP A 31 -8.91 -14.95 10.52
CA ASP A 31 -8.15 -13.79 10.04
C ASP A 31 -6.66 -13.86 10.40
N GLY A 32 -6.33 -14.27 11.62
CA GLY A 32 -4.94 -14.43 12.07
C GLY A 32 -4.20 -15.52 11.30
N TYR A 33 -4.85 -16.67 11.12
CA TYR A 33 -4.31 -17.79 10.33
C TYR A 33 -4.12 -17.43 8.86
N ASN A 34 -5.09 -16.75 8.26
CA ASN A 34 -4.99 -16.26 6.89
C ASN A 34 -3.91 -15.18 6.75
N LEU A 35 -3.69 -14.35 7.77
CA LEU A 35 -2.59 -13.41 7.80
C LEU A 35 -1.24 -14.14 7.81
N GLN A 36 -1.05 -15.12 8.70
CA GLN A 36 0.17 -15.92 8.77
C GLN A 36 0.48 -16.61 7.43
N LYS A 37 -0.51 -17.23 6.80
CA LYS A 37 -0.37 -17.81 5.45
C LYS A 37 0.05 -16.79 4.39
N ARG A 38 -0.55 -15.59 4.38
CA ARG A 38 -0.19 -14.53 3.43
C ARG A 38 1.23 -14.02 3.68
N LEU A 39 1.62 -13.84 4.94
CA LEU A 39 2.96 -13.40 5.31
C LEU A 39 4.03 -14.41 4.88
N ARG A 40 3.73 -15.72 4.96
CA ARG A 40 4.61 -16.77 4.42
C ARG A 40 4.65 -16.75 2.88
N ALA A 41 3.50 -16.68 2.23
CA ALA A 41 3.41 -16.72 0.77
C ALA A 41 4.08 -15.51 0.08
N TYR A 42 4.02 -14.33 0.71
CA TYR A 42 4.57 -13.08 0.18
C TYR A 42 5.80 -12.60 0.97
N GLN A 43 6.53 -13.51 1.63
CA GLN A 43 7.71 -13.20 2.44
C GLN A 43 8.74 -12.37 1.65
N ASP A 44 9.04 -12.77 0.41
CA ASP A 44 10.01 -12.08 -0.43
C ASP A 44 9.60 -10.63 -0.69
N SER A 45 8.32 -10.39 -0.97
CA SER A 45 7.78 -9.04 -1.18
C SER A 45 7.82 -8.20 0.10
N HIS A 46 7.52 -8.80 1.25
CA HIS A 46 7.52 -8.09 2.53
C HIS A 46 8.93 -7.70 2.99
N LEU A 47 9.94 -8.53 2.69
CA LEU A 47 11.32 -8.29 3.10
C LEU A 47 12.15 -7.59 2.02
N TYR A 48 11.57 -7.31 0.85
CA TYR A 48 12.27 -6.74 -0.30
C TYR A 48 13.04 -5.44 0.00
N PHE A 49 12.45 -4.56 0.83
CA PHE A 49 13.07 -3.29 1.23
C PHE A 49 14.36 -3.47 2.05
N LEU A 50 14.60 -4.65 2.64
CA LEU A 50 15.83 -4.92 3.40
C LEU A 50 17.06 -5.05 2.50
N SER A 51 16.87 -5.52 1.26
CA SER A 51 17.94 -5.63 0.26
C SER A 51 17.95 -4.48 -0.74
N HIS A 52 16.85 -3.74 -0.87
CA HIS A 52 16.63 -2.65 -1.83
C HIS A 52 16.32 -1.34 -1.09
N PRO A 53 17.34 -0.54 -0.71
CA PRO A 53 17.17 0.71 0.04
C PRO A 53 16.34 1.77 -0.67
N GLU A 54 16.19 1.67 -1.99
CA GLU A 54 15.34 2.54 -2.80
C GLU A 54 13.84 2.31 -2.57
N VAL A 55 13.46 1.17 -1.99
CA VAL A 55 12.08 0.86 -1.65
C VAL A 55 11.82 1.24 -0.20
N ASP A 56 10.86 2.15 -0.01
CA ASP A 56 10.40 2.53 1.32
C ASP A 56 9.85 1.31 2.09
N PRO A 57 10.12 1.17 3.40
CA PRO A 57 9.59 0.08 4.24
C PRO A 57 8.09 0.24 4.56
N THR A 58 7.44 1.25 4.00
CA THR A 58 6.03 1.58 4.23
C THR A 58 5.18 1.21 3.02
N ASN A 59 3.89 1.54 3.05
CA ASN A 59 2.99 1.34 1.92
C ASN A 59 3.59 1.87 0.62
N ASN A 60 3.34 1.17 -0.48
CA ASN A 60 3.79 1.58 -1.81
C ASN A 60 3.27 3.00 -2.15
N ILE A 61 3.95 3.65 -3.10
CA ILE A 61 3.64 5.02 -3.52
C ILE A 61 2.16 5.15 -3.92
N SER A 62 1.64 4.19 -4.69
CA SER A 62 0.24 4.19 -5.14
C SER A 62 -0.76 4.23 -3.99
N GLU A 63 -0.56 3.43 -2.94
CA GLU A 63 -1.42 3.40 -1.75
C GLU A 63 -1.31 4.70 -0.94
N ARG A 64 -0.10 5.26 -0.82
CA ARG A 64 0.12 6.55 -0.14
C ARG A 64 -0.62 7.68 -0.86
N GLU A 65 -0.57 7.69 -2.19
CA GLU A 65 -1.28 8.65 -3.02
C GLU A 65 -2.80 8.45 -2.94
N LEU A 66 -3.27 7.20 -3.02
CA LEU A 66 -4.69 6.87 -2.90
C LEU A 66 -5.28 7.27 -1.53
N ARG A 67 -4.46 7.26 -0.47
CA ARG A 67 -4.89 7.69 0.88
C ARG A 67 -5.39 9.14 0.88
N LYS A 68 -4.83 10.03 0.04
CA LYS A 68 -5.29 11.42 -0.09
C LYS A 68 -6.76 11.45 -0.52
N PHE A 69 -7.10 10.66 -1.54
CA PHE A 69 -8.47 10.52 -2.02
C PHE A 69 -9.38 9.85 -0.99
N LYS A 70 -8.97 8.72 -0.38
CA LYS A 70 -9.79 8.01 0.61
C LYS A 70 -10.15 8.89 1.82
N ARG A 71 -9.23 9.75 2.27
CA ARG A 71 -9.50 10.73 3.32
C ARG A 71 -10.57 11.75 2.88
N LYS A 72 -10.53 12.23 1.63
CA LYS A 72 -11.52 13.17 1.09
C LYS A 72 -12.89 12.52 0.85
N GLN A 73 -12.90 11.27 0.40
CA GLN A 73 -14.11 10.44 0.28
C GLN A 73 -14.82 10.32 1.64
N LYS A 74 -14.08 10.03 2.71
CA LYS A 74 -14.66 9.95 4.07
C LYS A 74 -15.20 11.30 4.58
N GLN A 75 -14.59 12.42 4.18
CA GLN A 75 -14.97 13.75 4.67
C GLN A 75 -16.23 14.30 3.99
N ALA A 76 -16.31 14.28 2.65
CA ALA A 76 -17.41 14.96 1.96
C ALA A 76 -17.62 14.55 0.49
N VAL A 77 -16.89 13.56 -0.03
CA VAL A 77 -16.94 13.23 -1.47
C VAL A 77 -17.65 11.91 -1.69
N VAL A 78 -18.90 11.98 -2.17
CA VAL A 78 -19.57 10.85 -2.84
C VAL A 78 -19.46 11.09 -4.35
N LEU A 79 -18.93 10.09 -5.06
CA LEU A 79 -18.91 10.10 -6.52
C LEU A 79 -20.28 9.65 -7.04
N ARG A 80 -20.85 10.41 -7.98
CA ARG A 80 -22.15 10.10 -8.61
C ARG A 80 -22.03 9.20 -9.84
N SER A 81 -20.80 8.98 -10.33
CA SER A 81 -20.50 8.13 -11.47
C SER A 81 -19.04 7.66 -11.44
N ASN A 82 -18.75 6.57 -12.15
CA ASN A 82 -17.39 6.09 -12.36
C ASN A 82 -16.55 7.11 -13.16
N THR A 83 -17.18 7.81 -14.12
CA THR A 83 -16.52 8.87 -14.90
C THR A 83 -16.03 10.01 -14.02
N GLY A 84 -16.84 10.44 -13.04
CA GLY A 84 -16.42 11.45 -12.07
C GLY A 84 -15.25 10.99 -11.20
N GLY A 85 -15.20 9.70 -10.86
CA GLY A 85 -14.04 9.11 -10.18
C GLY A 85 -12.78 9.15 -11.02
N GLN A 86 -12.88 8.79 -12.31
CA GLN A 86 -11.76 8.81 -13.23
C GLN A 86 -11.18 10.23 -13.37
N HIS A 87 -12.01 11.26 -13.53
CA HIS A 87 -11.54 12.64 -13.62
C HIS A 87 -10.76 13.10 -12.38
N ILE A 88 -11.16 12.66 -11.18
CA ILE A 88 -10.41 12.97 -9.95
C ILE A 88 -9.06 12.24 -9.96
N CYS A 89 -9.03 10.97 -10.36
CA CYS A 89 -7.78 10.21 -10.49
C CYS A 89 -6.83 10.86 -11.50
N ASP A 90 -7.35 11.31 -12.65
CA ASP A 90 -6.57 11.99 -13.68
C ASP A 90 -5.98 13.31 -13.14
N ALA A 91 -6.80 14.12 -12.47
CA ALA A 91 -6.36 15.38 -11.87
C ALA A 91 -5.29 15.17 -10.77
N LEU A 92 -5.48 14.18 -9.89
CA LEU A 92 -4.48 13.81 -8.89
C LEU A 92 -3.18 13.34 -9.54
N THR A 93 -3.27 12.54 -10.61
CA THR A 93 -2.10 12.06 -11.36
C THR A 93 -1.28 13.22 -11.93
N ILE A 94 -1.94 14.22 -12.53
CA ILE A 94 -1.26 15.43 -13.04
C ILE A 94 -0.54 16.18 -11.91
N ILE A 95 -1.22 16.41 -10.79
CA ILE A 95 -0.67 17.16 -9.65
C ILE A 95 0.54 16.44 -9.04
N GLU A 96 0.43 15.14 -8.77
CA GLU A 96 1.50 14.38 -8.12
C GLU A 96 2.68 14.15 -9.05
N THR A 97 2.44 14.02 -10.36
CA THR A 97 3.51 13.99 -11.37
C THR A 97 4.26 15.32 -11.40
N ALA A 98 3.56 16.45 -11.39
CA ALA A 98 4.19 17.78 -11.35
C ALA A 98 5.08 17.95 -10.11
N ARG A 99 4.59 17.53 -8.93
CA ARG A 99 5.35 17.55 -7.67
C ARG A 99 6.59 16.67 -7.73
N THR A 100 6.46 15.46 -8.25
CA THR A 100 7.60 14.52 -8.40
C THR A 100 8.68 15.08 -9.32
N GLN A 101 8.28 15.85 -10.34
CA GLN A 101 9.19 16.53 -11.27
C GLN A 101 9.71 17.88 -10.77
N ASN A 102 9.38 18.30 -9.54
CA ASN A 102 9.70 19.64 -9.00
C ASN A 102 9.21 20.80 -9.89
N LYS A 103 8.07 20.62 -10.58
CA LYS A 103 7.43 21.65 -11.40
C LYS A 103 6.38 22.41 -10.59
N ASN A 104 6.11 23.64 -11.00
CA ASN A 104 5.01 24.41 -10.46
C ASN A 104 3.68 23.72 -10.81
N VAL A 105 2.90 23.38 -9.78
CA VAL A 105 1.61 22.71 -9.95
C VAL A 105 0.60 23.63 -10.65
N TYR A 106 0.62 24.94 -10.35
CA TYR A 106 -0.29 25.89 -10.98
C TYR A 106 -0.08 25.94 -12.49
N ASP A 107 1.15 26.19 -12.92
CA ASP A 107 1.52 26.28 -14.33
C ASP A 107 1.25 24.94 -15.06
N THR A 108 1.49 23.80 -14.40
CA THR A 108 1.23 22.49 -15.00
C THR A 108 -0.26 22.25 -15.23
N VAL A 109 -1.10 22.64 -14.26
CA VAL A 109 -2.56 22.51 -14.38
C VAL A 109 -3.09 23.49 -15.41
N GLU A 110 -2.62 24.74 -15.42
CA GLU A 110 -3.01 25.75 -16.42
C GLU A 110 -2.68 25.27 -17.84
N ASN A 111 -1.47 24.76 -18.07
CA ASN A 111 -1.05 24.23 -19.36
C ASN A 111 -1.87 23.00 -19.80
N ALA A 112 -2.42 22.21 -18.86
CA ALA A 112 -3.29 21.08 -19.19
C ALA A 112 -4.65 21.53 -19.76
N PHE A 113 -5.06 22.78 -19.53
CA PHE A 113 -6.28 23.37 -20.06
C PHE A 113 -6.03 24.41 -21.17
N ALA A 114 -4.78 24.84 -21.36
CA ALA A 114 -4.39 25.68 -22.49
C ALA A 114 -4.55 24.87 -23.79
N LYS A 115 -5.40 25.38 -24.69
CA LYS A 115 -5.61 24.84 -26.04
C LYS A 115 -4.58 25.38 -27.02
#